data_AF-A0A396BWC1-F1
#
_entry.id   AF-A0A396BWC1-F1
#
_cell.length_a   1.000
_cell.length_b   1.000
_cell.length_c   1.000
_cell.angle_alpha   90.00
_cell.angle_beta   90.00
_cell.angle_gamma   90.00
#
_symmetry.space_group_name_H-M   'P 1'
#
loop_
_entity.id
_entity.type
_entity.pdbx_description
1 polymer ?
#
loop_
_entity_poly.entity_id
_entity_poly.type
_entity_poly.pdbx_seq_one_letter_code
_entity_poly.pdbx_strand_id
1 'polypeptide(L)'
;SIDNLCYVIEGLLTKEVPTGIYHMGDDEALSTNELIAIMCEAMGKQPHIWKMNKGFMEGCAGLGTLLHLPLNTERLRKLTENYVVSNAKIKAALGIDKMPVTAKEGLIKTIRSFEETK
;
A
#
# COMPACT_ATOMS: atom_id res chain seq x y z
N SER A 1 1.27 2.65 -6.94
CA SER A 1 1.92 3.98 -6.85
C SER A 1 1.01 5.06 -7.43
N ILE A 2 1.24 6.34 -7.11
CA ILE A 2 0.50 7.46 -7.73
C ILE A 2 0.81 7.55 -9.23
N ASP A 3 2.07 7.34 -9.62
CA ASP A 3 2.48 7.37 -11.03
C ASP A 3 1.73 6.31 -11.85
N ASN A 4 1.58 5.09 -11.33
CA ASN A 4 0.80 4.04 -11.99
C ASN A 4 -0.68 4.41 -12.12
N LEU A 5 -1.25 5.05 -11.10
CA LEU A 5 -2.64 5.53 -11.15
C LEU A 5 -2.81 6.58 -12.25
N CYS A 6 -1.90 7.56 -12.32
CA CYS A 6 -1.91 8.58 -13.37
C CYS A 6 -1.77 7.96 -14.76
N TYR A 7 -0.85 7.00 -14.93
CA TYR A 7 -0.66 6.26 -16.18
C TYR A 7 -1.94 5.54 -16.61
N VAL A 8 -2.59 4.83 -15.68
CA VAL A 8 -3.83 4.11 -15.96
C VAL A 8 -4.96 5.08 -16.34
N ILE A 9 -5.12 6.19 -15.62
CA ILE A 9 -6.13 7.21 -15.93
C ILE A 9 -5.88 7.82 -17.31
N GLU A 10 -4.64 8.18 -17.64
CA GLU A 10 -4.29 8.70 -18.96
C GLU A 10 -4.58 7.68 -20.06
N GLY A 11 -4.25 6.41 -19.84
CA GLY A 11 -4.59 5.32 -20.75
C GLY A 11 -6.10 5.16 -20.98
N LEU A 12 -6.90 5.30 -19.93
CA LEU A 12 -8.37 5.26 -20.03
C LEU A 12 -8.95 6.49 -20.75
N LEU A 13 -8.29 7.65 -20.70
CA LEU A 13 -8.73 8.88 -21.36
C LEU A 13 -8.33 8.93 -22.85
N THR A 14 -7.25 8.25 -23.23
CA THR A 14 -6.64 8.37 -24.56
C THR A 14 -6.89 7.18 -25.48
N LYS A 15 -7.25 6.01 -24.92
CA LYS A 15 -7.51 4.78 -25.67
C LYS A 15 -8.98 4.39 -25.62
N GLU A 16 -9.45 3.69 -26.65
CA GLU A 16 -10.78 3.06 -26.64
C GLU A 16 -10.78 1.83 -25.72
N VAL A 17 -11.04 2.05 -24.44
CA VAL A 17 -11.17 0.99 -23.44
C VAL A 17 -12.64 0.64 -23.22
N PRO A 18 -13.05 -0.64 -23.27
CA PRO A 18 -14.44 -1.03 -23.03
C PRO A 18 -14.92 -0.59 -21.65
N THR A 19 -16.17 -0.16 -21.55
CA THR A 19 -16.82 0.15 -20.26
C THR A 19 -16.79 -1.08 -19.35
N GLY A 20 -16.42 -0.87 -18.08
CA GLY A 20 -16.47 -1.92 -17.07
C GLY A 20 -15.74 -1.55 -15.79
N ILE A 21 -15.76 -2.47 -14.84
CA ILE A 21 -15.04 -2.34 -13.57
C ILE A 21 -13.60 -2.80 -13.79
N TYR A 22 -12.64 -1.94 -13.46
CA TYR A 22 -11.21 -2.21 -13.53
C TYR A 22 -10.60 -2.07 -12.15
N HIS A 23 -9.86 -3.08 -11.73
CA HIS A 23 -9.15 -3.04 -10.47
C HIS A 23 -7.79 -2.36 -10.66
N MET A 24 -7.55 -1.32 -9.87
CA MET A 24 -6.26 -0.65 -9.79
C MET A 24 -5.38 -1.32 -8.73
N GLY A 25 -4.12 -1.55 -9.07
CA GLY A 25 -3.12 -2.12 -8.18
C GLY A 25 -1.74 -2.14 -8.83
N ASP A 26 -0.71 -2.20 -8.00
CA ASP A 26 0.66 -2.45 -8.48
C ASP A 26 0.82 -3.94 -8.84
N ASP A 27 1.90 -4.28 -9.57
CA ASP A 27 2.13 -5.66 -10.00
C ASP A 27 2.58 -6.55 -8.84
N GLU A 28 3.31 -5.99 -7.89
CA GLU A 28 3.83 -6.70 -6.74
C GLU A 28 2.91 -6.55 -5.53
N ALA A 29 2.65 -7.68 -4.84
CA ALA A 29 2.10 -7.64 -3.49
C ALA A 29 3.23 -7.32 -2.49
N LEU A 30 2.91 -6.55 -1.45
CA LEU A 30 3.84 -6.22 -0.38
C LEU A 30 3.28 -6.64 0.97
N SER A 31 4.09 -7.32 1.77
CA SER A 31 3.79 -7.57 3.17
C SER A 31 4.04 -6.33 4.03
N THR A 32 3.42 -6.28 5.21
CA THR A 32 3.66 -5.21 6.19
C THR A 32 5.12 -5.10 6.60
N ASN A 33 5.85 -6.23 6.67
CA ASN A 33 7.27 -6.23 7.03
C ASN A 33 8.14 -5.62 5.91
N GLU A 34 7.83 -5.93 4.65
CA GLU A 34 8.52 -5.33 3.49
C GLU A 34 8.23 -3.84 3.40
N LEU A 35 6.99 -3.42 3.64
CA LEU A 35 6.64 -2.00 3.71
C LEU A 35 7.48 -1.27 4.78
N ILE A 36 7.60 -1.82 5.99
CA ILE A 36 8.43 -1.23 7.05
C ILE A 36 9.90 -1.16 6.62
N ALA A 37 10.42 -2.22 5.99
CA ALA A 37 11.80 -2.23 5.49
C ALA A 37 12.04 -1.14 4.43
N ILE A 38 11.11 -0.97 3.48
CA ILE A 38 11.18 0.09 2.46
C ILE A 38 11.11 1.48 3.09
N MET A 39 10.25 1.69 4.10
CA MET A 39 10.19 2.94 4.85
C MET A 39 11.52 3.26 5.53
N CYS A 40 12.10 2.29 6.24
CA CYS A 40 13.39 2.46 6.89
C CYS A 40 14.52 2.72 5.90
N GLU A 41 14.58 1.97 4.79
CA GLU A 41 15.52 2.19 3.69
C GLU A 41 15.43 3.61 3.13
N ALA A 42 14.21 4.06 2.80
CA ALA A 42 13.97 5.38 2.24
C ALA A 42 14.36 6.51 3.19
N MET A 43 14.19 6.32 4.50
CA MET A 43 14.52 7.28 5.56
C MET A 43 15.96 7.17 6.10
N GLY A 44 16.79 6.28 5.55
CA GLY A 44 18.15 6.03 6.05
C GLY A 44 18.20 5.44 7.48
N LYS A 45 17.18 4.69 7.89
CA LYS A 45 17.05 4.06 9.21
C LYS A 45 17.13 2.54 9.12
N GLN A 46 17.46 1.89 10.24
CA GLN A 46 17.43 0.43 10.35
C GLN A 46 16.05 -0.06 10.82
N PRO A 47 15.45 -1.07 10.17
CA PRO A 47 14.17 -1.62 10.58
C PRO A 47 14.30 -2.45 11.86
N HIS A 48 13.48 -2.13 12.87
CA HIS A 48 13.40 -2.87 14.13
C HIS A 48 11.99 -3.46 14.28
N ILE A 49 11.77 -4.67 13.77
CA ILE A 49 10.46 -5.32 13.78
C ILE A 49 10.33 -6.22 15.02
N TRP A 50 9.47 -5.82 15.95
CA TRP A 50 9.21 -6.56 17.18
C TRP A 50 8.09 -7.59 16.95
N LYS A 51 8.35 -8.85 17.32
CA LYS A 51 7.34 -9.92 17.24
C LYS A 51 6.57 -9.96 18.56
N MET A 52 5.32 -9.52 18.53
CA MET A 52 4.41 -9.54 19.68
C MET A 52 3.36 -10.63 19.50
N ASN A 53 2.87 -11.21 20.60
CA ASN A 53 1.77 -12.15 20.53
C ASN A 53 0.45 -11.43 20.22
N LYS A 54 -0.37 -12.06 19.39
CA LYS A 54 -1.66 -11.52 18.95
C LYS A 54 -2.58 -11.11 20.10
N GLY A 55 -2.71 -11.97 21.12
CA GLY A 55 -3.60 -11.72 22.26
C GLY A 55 -3.23 -10.47 23.09
N PHE A 56 -1.94 -10.16 23.24
CA PHE A 56 -1.53 -8.92 23.91
C PHE A 56 -1.90 -7.69 23.08
N MET A 57 -1.63 -7.72 21.77
CA MET A 57 -2.00 -6.63 20.86
C MET A 57 -3.51 -6.38 20.84
N GLU A 58 -4.32 -7.45 20.82
CA GLU A 58 -5.78 -7.36 20.91
C GLU A 58 -6.24 -6.81 22.25
N GLY A 59 -5.62 -7.22 23.36
CA GLY A 59 -5.91 -6.66 24.70
C GLY A 59 -5.61 -5.17 24.79
N CYS A 60 -4.45 -4.73 24.28
CA CYS A 60 -4.10 -3.31 24.20
C CYS A 60 -5.11 -2.51 23.36
N ALA A 61 -5.50 -3.04 22.19
CA ALA A 61 -6.51 -2.40 21.34
C ALA A 61 -7.90 -2.37 21.99
N GLY A 62 -8.27 -3.38 22.78
CA GLY A 62 -9.50 -3.41 23.57
C GLY A 62 -9.54 -2.28 24.62
N LEU A 63 -8.47 -2.14 25.41
CA LEU A 63 -8.32 -1.02 26.34
C LEU A 63 -8.35 0.33 25.63
N GLY A 64 -7.66 0.44 24.49
CA GLY A 64 -7.66 1.66 23.69
C GLY A 64 -9.02 2.00 23.07
N THR A 65 -9.86 1.00 22.79
CA THR A 65 -11.24 1.23 22.34
C THR A 65 -12.08 1.84 23.46
N LEU A 66 -11.95 1.32 24.68
CA LEU A 66 -12.65 1.85 25.85
C LEU A 66 -12.21 3.28 26.17
N LEU A 67 -10.90 3.54 26.12
CA LEU A 67 -10.28 4.82 26.46
C LEU A 67 -10.21 5.82 25.29
N HIS A 68 -10.78 5.51 24.12
CA HIS A 68 -10.73 6.34 22.91
C HIS A 68 -9.30 6.70 22.45
N LEU A 69 -8.37 5.77 22.63
CA LEU A 69 -6.97 5.91 22.24
C LEU A 69 -6.77 5.67 20.74
N PRO A 70 -5.64 6.15 20.17
CA PRO A 70 -5.35 6.05 18.73
C PRO A 70 -5.18 4.61 18.22
N LEU A 71 -4.87 3.65 19.09
CA LEU A 71 -4.92 2.22 18.80
C LEU A 71 -6.18 1.63 19.41
N ASN A 72 -7.12 1.23 18.56
CA ASN A 72 -8.37 0.58 18.95
C ASN A 72 -8.59 -0.67 18.10
N THR A 73 -9.63 -1.45 18.41
CA THR A 73 -9.89 -2.74 17.75
C THR A 73 -10.10 -2.59 16.24
N GLU A 74 -10.83 -1.56 15.80
CA GLU A 74 -11.09 -1.32 14.38
C GLU A 74 -9.82 -0.94 13.61
N ARG A 75 -8.97 -0.09 14.20
CA ARG A 75 -7.68 0.27 13.60
C ARG A 75 -6.72 -0.91 13.57
N LEU A 76 -6.67 -1.71 14.63
CA LEU A 76 -5.85 -2.93 14.65
C LEU A 76 -6.30 -3.90 13.55
N ARG A 77 -7.61 -4.06 13.35
CA ARG A 77 -8.18 -4.89 12.28
C ARG A 77 -7.74 -4.41 10.90
N LYS A 78 -7.86 -3.11 10.61
CA LYS A 78 -7.42 -2.52 9.33
C LYS A 78 -5.91 -2.62 9.09
N LEU A 79 -5.10 -2.60 10.15
CA LEU A 79 -3.64 -2.75 10.04
C LEU A 79 -3.19 -4.20 9.82
N THR A 80 -4.03 -5.18 10.17
CA THR A 80 -3.69 -6.60 10.17
C THR A 80 -4.47 -7.41 9.13
N GLU A 81 -5.41 -6.77 8.41
CA GLU A 81 -6.07 -7.37 7.26
C GLU A 81 -5.09 -7.52 6.09
N ASN A 82 -5.26 -8.59 5.31
CA ASN A 82 -4.49 -8.83 4.10
C ASN A 82 -5.39 -8.59 2.91
N TYR A 83 -4.92 -7.79 1.95
CA TYR A 83 -5.65 -7.50 0.72
C TYR A 83 -4.69 -7.48 -0.46
N VAL A 84 -5.00 -8.29 -1.48
CA VAL A 84 -4.25 -8.37 -2.74
C VAL A 84 -5.25 -8.31 -3.87
N VAL A 85 -4.93 -7.52 -4.89
CA VAL A 85 -5.82 -7.26 -6.02
C VAL A 85 -5.11 -7.59 -7.32
N SER A 86 -5.84 -8.25 -8.22
CA SER A 86 -5.35 -8.45 -9.59
C SER A 86 -5.61 -7.22 -10.44
N ASN A 87 -4.56 -6.70 -11.07
CA ASN A 87 -4.61 -5.62 -12.06
C ASN A 87 -4.60 -6.17 -13.51
N ALA A 88 -4.72 -7.48 -13.72
CA ALA A 88 -4.58 -8.10 -15.04
C ALA A 88 -5.58 -7.55 -16.07
N LYS A 89 -6.82 -7.27 -15.63
CA LYS A 89 -7.87 -6.74 -16.50
C LYS A 89 -7.52 -5.36 -17.07
N ILE A 90 -7.00 -4.46 -16.23
CA ILE A 90 -6.64 -3.10 -16.68
C ILE A 90 -5.37 -3.13 -17.53
N LYS A 91 -4.40 -3.97 -17.18
CA LYS A 91 -3.18 -4.17 -17.97
C LYS A 91 -3.50 -4.68 -19.38
N ALA A 92 -4.36 -5.68 -19.49
CA ALA A 92 -4.84 -6.20 -20.78
C ALA A 92 -5.58 -5.12 -21.58
N ALA A 93 -6.47 -4.36 -20.93
CA ALA A 93 -7.21 -3.27 -21.60
C ALA A 93 -6.32 -2.13 -22.10
N LEU A 94 -5.21 -1.85 -21.41
CA LEU A 94 -4.24 -0.84 -21.82
C LEU A 94 -3.16 -1.38 -22.75
N GLY A 95 -3.09 -2.70 -22.97
CA GLY A 95 -2.08 -3.36 -23.80
C GLY A 95 -0.69 -3.32 -23.18
N ILE A 96 -0.58 -3.46 -21.86
CA ILE A 96 0.69 -3.50 -21.13
C ILE A 96 0.86 -4.82 -20.40
N ASP A 97 2.11 -5.29 -20.28
CA ASP A 97 2.42 -6.49 -19.51
C ASP A 97 2.68 -6.17 -18.03
N LYS A 98 3.25 -5.01 -17.77
CA LYS A 98 3.64 -4.52 -16.43
C LYS A 98 3.31 -3.05 -16.24
N MET A 99 3.08 -2.66 -14.99
CA MET A 99 2.98 -1.27 -14.59
C MET A 99 4.31 -0.54 -14.80
N PRO A 100 4.27 0.78 -15.09
CA PRO A 100 5.49 1.53 -15.40
C PRO A 100 6.42 1.72 -14.19
N VAL A 101 5.87 1.69 -12.98
CA VAL A 101 6.62 1.83 -11.72
C VAL A 101 6.33 0.63 -10.83
N THR A 102 7.35 0.06 -10.19
CA THR A 102 7.14 -1.03 -9.22
C THR A 102 6.50 -0.51 -7.93
N ALA A 103 5.87 -1.39 -7.14
CA ALA A 103 5.33 -1.02 -5.84
C ALA A 103 6.41 -0.39 -4.93
N LYS A 104 7.62 -0.96 -4.91
CA LYS A 104 8.75 -0.48 -4.11
C LYS A 104 9.21 0.92 -4.54
N GLU A 105 9.45 1.14 -5.82
CA GLU A 105 9.88 2.46 -6.33
C GLU A 105 8.85 3.55 -6.03
N GLY A 106 7.57 3.23 -6.25
CA GLY A 106 6.46 4.12 -5.95
C GLY A 106 6.41 4.53 -4.47
N LEU A 107 6.63 3.56 -3.57
CA LEU A 107 6.69 3.82 -2.13
C LEU A 107 7.89 4.69 -1.75
N ILE A 108 9.09 4.36 -2.26
CA ILE A 108 10.31 5.15 -1.98
C ILE A 108 10.11 6.61 -2.39
N LYS A 109 9.54 6.86 -3.57
CA LYS A 109 9.24 8.21 -4.06
C LYS A 109 8.33 8.95 -3.09
N THR A 110 7.23 8.32 -2.67
CA THR A 110 6.28 8.91 -1.71
C THR A 110 6.92 9.17 -0.36
N ILE A 111 7.70 8.24 0.19
CA ILE A 111 8.34 8.40 1.51
C ILE A 111 9.33 9.57 1.49
N ARG A 112 10.17 9.66 0.46
CA ARG A 112 11.12 10.77 0.30
C ARG A 112 10.44 12.12 0.16
N SER A 113 9.27 12.18 -0.49
CA SER A 113 8.50 13.44 -0.58
C SER A 113 8.04 13.98 0.78
N PHE A 114 8.00 13.15 1.84
CA PHE A 114 7.74 13.63 3.20
C PHE A 114 9.00 14.15 3.92
N GLU A 115 10.19 13.80 3.45
CA GLU A 115 11.45 14.30 3.99
C GLU A 115 11.83 15.66 3.38
N GLU A 116 11.50 15.88 2.10
CA GLU A 116 11.74 17.15 1.39
C GLU A 116 10.88 18.30 1.91
N THR A 117 9.77 18.01 2.59
CA THR A 117 8.86 19.01 3.17
C THR A 117 9.23 19.44 4.60
N LYS A 118 10.36 18.96 5.14
CA LYS A 118 10.90 19.39 6.44
C LYS A 118 11.92 20.50 6.30
#